data_AF-A0A416VUH2-F1
#
_entry.id   AF-A0A416VUH2-F1
#
_cell.length_a   1.000
_cell.length_b   1.000
_cell.length_c   1.000
_cell.angle_alpha   90.00
_cell.angle_beta   90.00
_cell.angle_gamma   90.00
#
_symmetry.space_group_name_H-M   'P 1'
#
loop_
_entity.id
_entity.type
_entity.pdbx_description
1 polymer ?
#
loop_
_entity_poly.entity_id
_entity_poly.type
_entity_poly.pdbx_seq_one_letter_code
_entity_poly.pdbx_strand_id
1 'polypeptide(L)'
;MASTEINNYITKRYERWLDYSQYYCGLSGISDEAMDVLNEVLCSLLQKSDKLLNRLLEKKKNGYAELDFFVLKMIKLNATSPTSPYRSKYRSLPSDDNVDYTKLDIEDTKEEIVDKNELLLSRFHKVQAVLEELDLSPLARRIFEFRFLEDANFSDWPGKESLKQLYEIYNKVQELIRKKIVGESIF
;
A
#
# COMPACT_ATOMS: atom_id res chain seq x y z
N MET A 1 -30.91 -0.08 -7.03
CA MET A 1 -30.87 0.38 -8.43
C MET A 1 -31.78 1.60 -8.50
N ALA A 2 -31.28 2.74 -8.99
CA ALA A 2 -32.05 3.98 -8.99
C ALA A 2 -33.38 3.83 -9.75
N SER A 3 -34.40 4.56 -9.29
CA SER A 3 -35.72 4.62 -9.95
C SER A 3 -35.59 5.00 -11.42
N THR A 4 -36.42 4.39 -12.27
CA THR A 4 -36.50 4.65 -13.72
C THR A 4 -36.66 6.13 -14.04
N GLU A 5 -37.35 6.87 -13.17
CA GLU A 5 -37.55 8.33 -13.30
C GLU A 5 -36.25 9.12 -13.12
N ILE A 6 -35.40 8.72 -12.18
CA ILE A 6 -34.11 9.35 -11.91
C ILE A 6 -33.18 9.13 -13.10
N ASN A 7 -33.11 7.90 -13.62
CA ASN A 7 -32.27 7.59 -14.78
C ASN A 7 -32.70 8.41 -16.00
N ASN A 8 -34.01 8.46 -16.28
CA ASN A 8 -34.54 9.28 -17.37
C ASN A 8 -34.23 10.78 -17.20
N TYR A 9 -34.24 11.27 -15.96
CA TYR A 9 -33.88 12.65 -15.67
C TYR A 9 -32.40 12.92 -15.90
N ILE A 10 -31.52 12.04 -15.40
CA ILE A 10 -30.07 12.13 -15.60
C ILE A 10 -29.75 12.13 -17.09
N THR A 11 -30.31 11.20 -17.89
CA THR A 11 -30.08 11.14 -19.34
C THR A 11 -30.44 12.45 -20.04
N LYS A 12 -31.56 13.09 -19.67
CA LYS A 12 -31.98 14.37 -20.26
C LYS A 12 -31.09 15.56 -19.87
N ARG A 13 -30.47 15.51 -18.70
CA ARG A 13 -29.64 16.61 -18.17
C ARG A 13 -28.14 16.40 -18.38
N TYR A 14 -27.73 15.21 -18.78
CA TYR A 14 -26.34 14.79 -18.86
C TYR A 14 -25.47 15.74 -19.67
N GLU A 15 -25.86 16.05 -20.91
CA GLU A 15 -25.10 16.96 -21.80
C GLU A 15 -24.87 18.32 -21.14
N ARG A 16 -25.90 18.90 -20.55
CA ARG A 16 -25.79 20.20 -19.88
C ARG A 16 -24.90 20.16 -18.63
N TRP A 17 -24.89 19.05 -17.90
CA TRP A 17 -23.96 18.87 -16.78
C TRP A 17 -22.53 18.62 -17.27
N LEU A 18 -22.35 17.98 -18.42
CA LEU A 18 -21.05 17.77 -19.05
C LEU A 18 -20.44 19.10 -19.51
N ASP A 19 -21.21 19.98 -20.16
CA ASP A 19 -20.78 21.32 -20.54
C ASP A 19 -20.28 22.12 -19.31
N TYR A 20 -21.01 22.01 -18.19
CA TYR A 20 -20.65 22.65 -16.94
C TYR A 20 -19.36 22.06 -16.33
N SER A 21 -19.19 20.75 -16.44
CA SER A 21 -17.97 20.06 -16.02
C SER A 21 -16.77 20.51 -16.85
N GLN A 22 -16.91 20.56 -18.17
CA GLN A 22 -15.87 21.03 -19.10
C GLN A 22 -15.43 22.46 -18.77
N TYR A 23 -16.38 23.36 -18.51
CA TYR A 23 -16.07 24.74 -18.12
C TYR A 23 -15.18 24.80 -16.86
N TYR A 24 -15.56 24.13 -15.77
CA TYR A 24 -14.79 24.17 -14.53
C TYR A 24 -13.49 23.37 -14.59
N CYS A 25 -13.46 22.27 -15.34
CA CYS A 25 -12.27 21.48 -15.54
C CYS A 25 -11.23 22.24 -16.38
N GLY A 26 -11.65 22.96 -17.42
CA GLY A 26 -10.80 23.86 -18.20
C GLY A 26 -10.19 24.98 -17.34
N LEU A 27 -11.00 25.61 -16.47
CA LEU A 27 -10.49 26.60 -15.51
C LEU A 27 -9.47 26.04 -14.51
N SER A 28 -9.53 24.73 -14.24
CA SER A 28 -8.71 24.06 -13.23
C SER A 28 -7.55 23.25 -13.84
N GLY A 29 -7.26 23.46 -15.13
CA GLY A 29 -6.15 22.81 -15.83
C GLY A 29 -6.32 21.31 -16.10
N ILE A 30 -7.54 20.77 -16.01
CA ILE A 30 -7.84 19.35 -16.22
C ILE A 30 -8.94 19.13 -17.26
N SER A 31 -8.83 19.82 -18.39
CA SER A 31 -9.88 19.81 -19.42
C SER A 31 -10.25 18.39 -19.89
N ASP A 32 -9.27 17.49 -19.94
CA ASP A 32 -9.45 16.12 -20.42
C ASP A 32 -10.24 15.23 -19.44
N GLU A 33 -10.37 15.66 -18.18
CA GLU A 33 -11.00 14.90 -17.09
C GLU A 33 -12.48 15.26 -16.88
N ALA A 34 -13.05 16.14 -17.71
CA ALA A 34 -14.40 16.66 -17.52
C ALA A 34 -15.49 15.57 -17.46
N MET A 35 -15.34 14.52 -18.27
CA MET A 35 -16.26 13.38 -18.29
C MET A 35 -16.11 12.53 -17.02
N ASP A 36 -14.89 12.32 -16.55
CA ASP A 36 -14.58 11.52 -15.36
C ASP A 36 -15.09 12.19 -14.10
N VAL A 37 -14.92 13.51 -13.99
CA VAL A 37 -15.46 14.32 -12.88
C VAL A 37 -16.98 14.17 -12.80
N LEU A 38 -17.68 14.28 -13.95
CA LEU A 38 -19.13 14.12 -13.99
C LEU A 38 -19.56 12.71 -13.59
N ASN A 39 -18.89 11.69 -14.14
CA ASN A 39 -19.21 10.29 -13.86
C ASN A 39 -19.00 9.94 -12.39
N GLU A 40 -17.93 10.41 -11.75
CA GLU A 40 -17.69 10.19 -10.32
C GLU A 40 -18.79 10.85 -9.46
N VAL A 41 -19.23 12.07 -9.83
CA VAL A 41 -20.35 12.74 -9.17
C VAL A 41 -21.64 11.95 -9.29
N LEU A 42 -21.95 11.43 -10.48
CA LEU A 42 -23.14 10.60 -10.72
C LEU A 42 -23.08 9.27 -9.97
N CYS A 43 -21.91 8.60 -9.96
CA CYS A 43 -21.70 7.39 -9.17
C CYS A 43 -21.93 7.65 -7.68
N SER A 44 -21.36 8.72 -7.12
CA SER A 44 -21.57 9.10 -5.71
C SER A 44 -23.02 9.46 -5.41
N LEU A 45 -23.73 10.06 -6.36
CA LEU A 45 -25.14 10.38 -6.25
C LEU A 45 -26.01 9.12 -6.22
N LEU A 46 -25.79 8.19 -7.15
CA LEU A 46 -26.55 6.95 -7.29
C LEU A 46 -26.32 5.96 -6.15
N GLN A 47 -25.24 6.12 -5.38
CA GLN A 47 -25.00 5.38 -4.14
C GLN A 47 -25.85 5.87 -2.96
N LYS A 48 -26.51 7.04 -3.06
CA LYS A 48 -27.39 7.56 -2.00
C LYS A 48 -28.73 6.82 -1.99
N SER A 49 -29.46 6.92 -0.88
CA SER A 49 -30.76 6.27 -0.75
C SER A 49 -31.80 6.83 -1.72
N ASP A 50 -32.63 5.96 -2.29
CA ASP A 50 -33.66 6.33 -3.27
C ASP A 50 -34.65 7.37 -2.73
N LYS A 51 -34.97 7.32 -1.43
CA LYS A 51 -35.82 8.32 -0.75
C LYS A 51 -35.24 9.73 -0.81
N LEU A 52 -33.92 9.86 -0.72
CA LEU A 52 -33.25 11.16 -0.83
C LEU A 52 -33.27 11.66 -2.26
N LEU A 53 -33.01 10.78 -3.22
CA LEU A 53 -32.98 11.12 -4.65
C LEU A 53 -34.35 11.58 -5.15
N ASN A 54 -35.42 10.87 -4.79
CA ASN A 54 -36.79 11.26 -5.14
C ASN A 54 -37.15 12.63 -4.53
N ARG A 55 -36.78 12.88 -3.26
CA ARG A 55 -36.98 14.18 -2.62
C ARG A 55 -36.28 15.33 -3.36
N LEU A 56 -35.05 15.10 -3.81
CA LEU A 56 -34.26 16.09 -4.57
C LEU A 56 -34.83 16.33 -5.97
N LEU A 57 -35.48 15.32 -6.55
CA LEU A 57 -36.14 15.42 -7.85
C LEU A 57 -37.49 16.16 -7.77
N GLU A 58 -38.26 15.90 -6.71
CA GLU A 58 -39.58 16.52 -6.47
C GLU A 58 -39.48 18.00 -6.11
N LYS A 59 -38.48 18.38 -5.31
CA LYS A 59 -38.24 19.77 -4.94
C LYS A 59 -37.68 20.55 -6.12
N LYS A 60 -38.53 21.37 -6.72
CA LYS A 60 -38.16 22.26 -7.83
C LYS A 60 -38.18 23.71 -7.37
N LYS A 61 -37.11 24.44 -7.70
CA LYS A 61 -37.02 25.89 -7.52
C LYS A 61 -36.74 26.51 -8.88
N ASN A 62 -37.62 27.40 -9.32
CA ASN A 62 -37.51 28.12 -10.61
C ASN A 62 -37.30 27.19 -11.84
N GLY A 63 -37.98 26.03 -11.87
CA GLY A 63 -37.89 25.08 -12.99
C GLY A 63 -36.69 24.13 -12.98
N TYR A 64 -35.77 24.27 -12.01
CA TYR A 64 -34.65 23.36 -11.79
C TYR A 64 -34.89 22.49 -10.56
N ALA A 65 -34.54 21.21 -10.64
CA ALA A 65 -34.64 20.32 -9.50
C ALA A 65 -33.50 20.60 -8.51
N GLU A 66 -33.70 20.38 -7.22
CA GLU A 66 -32.60 20.42 -6.23
C GLU A 66 -31.48 19.43 -6.60
N LEU A 67 -31.82 18.36 -7.33
CA LEU A 67 -30.87 17.44 -7.92
C LEU A 67 -29.87 18.13 -8.86
N ASP A 68 -30.33 19.06 -9.73
CA ASP A 68 -29.45 19.84 -10.62
C ASP A 68 -28.45 20.64 -9.79
N PHE A 69 -28.92 21.35 -8.76
CA PHE A 69 -28.05 22.14 -7.90
C PHE A 69 -27.01 21.30 -7.16
N PHE A 70 -27.40 20.10 -6.70
CA PHE A 70 -26.47 19.17 -6.06
C PHE A 70 -25.36 18.75 -7.01
N VAL A 71 -25.72 18.31 -8.23
CA VAL A 71 -24.76 17.85 -9.23
C VAL A 71 -23.81 18.98 -9.64
N LEU A 72 -24.34 20.15 -9.98
CA LEU A 72 -23.54 21.32 -10.36
C LEU A 72 -22.58 21.73 -9.23
N LYS A 73 -23.05 21.74 -7.97
CA LYS A 73 -22.20 22.07 -6.82
C LYS A 73 -21.08 21.05 -6.64
N MET A 74 -21.35 19.76 -6.82
CA MET A 74 -20.36 18.70 -6.69
C MET A 74 -19.34 18.72 -7.84
N ILE A 75 -19.76 18.99 -9.07
CA ILE A 75 -18.85 19.18 -10.21
C ILE A 75 -17.88 20.31 -9.91
N LYS A 76 -18.39 21.48 -9.51
CA LYS A 76 -17.55 22.63 -9.15
C LYS A 76 -16.56 22.28 -8.04
N LEU A 77 -17.02 21.62 -6.97
CA LEU A 77 -16.17 21.21 -5.86
C LEU A 77 -15.04 20.27 -6.33
N ASN A 78 -15.35 19.26 -7.13
CA ASN A 78 -14.39 18.27 -7.61
C ASN A 78 -13.38 18.86 -8.60
N ALA A 79 -13.80 19.81 -9.44
CA ALA A 79 -12.90 20.47 -10.37
C ALA A 79 -11.93 21.44 -9.66
N THR A 80 -12.46 22.30 -8.78
CA THR A 80 -11.69 23.45 -8.23
C THR A 80 -10.98 23.17 -6.92
N SER A 81 -11.47 22.24 -6.08
CA SER A 81 -10.87 22.01 -4.75
C SER A 81 -9.78 20.95 -4.81
N PRO A 82 -8.55 21.24 -4.36
CA PRO A 82 -7.44 20.27 -4.35
C PRO A 82 -7.65 19.12 -3.37
N THR A 83 -8.51 19.31 -2.36
CA THR A 83 -8.86 18.29 -1.35
C THR A 83 -10.17 17.58 -1.66
N SER A 84 -10.75 17.82 -2.84
CA SER A 84 -11.99 17.15 -3.23
C SER A 84 -11.80 15.63 -3.38
N PRO A 85 -12.87 14.83 -3.22
CA PRO A 85 -12.81 13.38 -3.38
C PRO A 85 -12.20 12.95 -4.72
N TYR A 86 -12.56 13.63 -5.81
CA TYR A 86 -12.03 13.35 -7.12
C TYR A 86 -10.53 13.66 -7.21
N ARG A 87 -10.09 14.86 -6.82
CA ARG A 87 -8.66 15.25 -6.84
C ARG A 87 -7.79 14.41 -5.92
N SER A 88 -8.33 13.97 -4.77
CA SER A 88 -7.60 13.10 -3.85
C SER A 88 -7.35 11.72 -4.44
N LYS A 89 -8.33 11.17 -5.17
CA LYS A 89 -8.27 9.83 -5.75
C LYS A 89 -7.45 9.77 -7.05
N TYR A 90 -7.51 10.82 -7.86
CA TYR A 90 -6.87 10.87 -9.18
C TYR A 90 -5.73 11.90 -9.25
N ARG A 91 -5.13 12.27 -8.11
CA ARG A 91 -3.95 13.15 -8.09
C ARG A 91 -2.87 12.53 -8.98
N SER A 92 -2.53 13.21 -10.07
CA SER A 92 -1.35 12.88 -10.85
C SER A 92 -0.13 12.90 -9.93
N LEU A 93 0.73 11.89 -10.06
CA LEU A 93 2.05 11.96 -9.45
C LEU A 93 2.69 13.28 -9.90
N PRO A 94 3.37 14.01 -9.00
CA PRO A 94 4.09 15.20 -9.39
C PRO A 94 5.10 14.78 -10.47
N SER A 95 4.76 15.09 -11.71
CA SER A 95 5.62 15.00 -12.87
C SER A 95 6.26 16.36 -12.95
N ASP A 96 7.57 16.41 -12.73
CA ASP A 96 8.31 17.60 -13.10
C ASP A 96 8.26 17.68 -14.63
N ASP A 97 7.62 18.73 -15.15
CA ASP A 97 7.48 18.97 -16.60
C ASP A 97 8.85 19.04 -17.32
N ASN A 98 9.96 19.14 -16.59
CA ASN A 98 11.32 19.07 -17.13
C ASN A 98 11.88 17.65 -17.28
N VAL A 99 11.17 16.62 -16.84
CA VAL A 99 11.65 15.22 -16.89
C VAL A 99 11.18 14.57 -18.19
N ASP A 100 12.05 14.63 -19.20
CA ASP A 100 11.88 13.88 -20.44
C ASP A 100 12.28 12.42 -20.22
N TYR A 101 11.28 11.56 -20.03
CA TYR A 101 11.45 10.12 -19.83
C TYR A 101 12.09 9.41 -21.03
N THR A 102 12.06 10.02 -22.22
CA THR A 102 12.75 9.48 -23.41
C THR A 102 14.25 9.77 -23.41
N LYS A 103 14.71 10.70 -22.57
CA LYS A 103 16.12 11.03 -22.35
C LYS A 103 16.67 10.40 -21.06
N LEU A 104 15.87 9.64 -20.32
CA LEU A 104 16.40 8.84 -19.22
C LEU A 104 17.27 7.73 -19.82
N ASP A 105 18.58 7.88 -19.66
CA ASP A 105 19.54 6.83 -19.98
C ASP A 105 19.49 5.83 -18.81
N ILE A 106 18.52 4.92 -18.88
CA ILE A 106 18.39 3.83 -17.92
C ILE A 106 19.42 2.79 -18.35
N GLU A 107 20.50 2.65 -17.58
CA GLU A 107 21.41 1.53 -17.78
C GLU A 107 20.61 0.23 -17.63
N ASP A 108 20.62 -0.62 -18.65
CA ASP A 108 20.19 -2.02 -18.60
C ASP A 108 21.17 -2.82 -17.71
N THR A 109 21.23 -2.43 -16.44
CA THR A 109 21.87 -3.25 -15.42
C THR A 109 20.97 -4.45 -15.23
N LYS A 110 21.43 -5.60 -15.70
CA LYS A 110 20.89 -6.88 -15.25
C LYS A 110 21.18 -6.93 -13.75
N GLU A 111 20.21 -6.54 -12.93
CA GLU A 111 20.27 -6.84 -11.51
C GLU A 111 20.45 -8.35 -11.42
N GLU A 112 21.60 -8.79 -10.91
CA GLU A 112 21.76 -10.19 -10.52
C GLU A 112 20.65 -10.44 -9.51
N ILE A 113 19.64 -11.20 -9.93
CA ILE A 113 18.60 -11.69 -9.04
C ILE A 113 19.30 -12.72 -8.15
N VAL A 114 19.98 -12.24 -7.12
CA VAL A 114 20.57 -13.09 -6.09
C VAL A 114 19.39 -13.71 -5.36
N ASP A 115 19.22 -15.02 -5.50
CA ASP A 115 18.27 -15.76 -4.69
C ASP A 115 18.71 -15.68 -3.22
N LYS A 116 18.13 -14.70 -2.52
CA LYS A 116 18.38 -14.46 -1.10
C LYS A 116 18.05 -15.69 -0.27
N ASN A 117 17.10 -16.52 -0.71
CA ASN A 117 16.70 -17.73 -0.01
C ASN A 117 17.78 -18.80 -0.14
N GLU A 118 18.37 -18.99 -1.33
CA GLU A 118 19.50 -19.89 -1.54
C GLU A 118 20.73 -19.47 -0.72
N LEU A 119 21.02 -18.16 -0.71
CA LEU A 119 22.09 -17.59 0.11
C LEU A 119 21.85 -17.81 1.62
N LEU A 120 20.61 -17.64 2.09
CA LEU A 120 20.26 -17.84 3.49
C LEU A 120 20.34 -19.32 3.89
N LEU A 121 19.82 -20.21 3.05
CA LEU A 121 19.84 -21.66 3.27
C LEU A 121 21.28 -22.20 3.31
N SER A 122 22.13 -21.79 2.38
CA SER A 122 23.54 -22.19 2.37
C SER A 122 24.30 -21.71 3.62
N ARG A 123 24.01 -20.50 4.12
CA ARG A 123 24.57 -19.99 5.39
C ARG A 123 24.05 -20.77 6.59
N PHE A 124 22.77 -21.13 6.60
CA PHE A 124 22.16 -21.91 7.67
C PHE A 124 22.78 -23.31 7.78
N HIS A 125 22.95 -24.01 6.65
CA HIS A 125 23.61 -25.31 6.62
C HIS A 125 25.06 -25.26 7.11
N LYS A 126 25.80 -24.19 6.82
CA LYS A 126 27.16 -23.99 7.36
C LYS A 126 27.15 -23.90 8.90
N VAL A 127 26.21 -23.14 9.46
CA VAL A 127 26.07 -23.03 10.93
C VAL A 127 25.70 -24.38 11.54
N GLN A 128 24.78 -25.12 10.92
CA GLN A 128 24.38 -26.44 11.40
C GLN A 128 25.53 -27.45 11.37
N ALA A 129 26.28 -27.53 10.27
CA ALA A 129 27.44 -28.42 10.17
C ALA A 129 28.49 -28.10 11.24
N VAL A 130 28.79 -26.81 11.45
CA VAL A 130 29.72 -26.38 12.49
C VAL A 130 29.21 -26.71 13.89
N LEU A 131 27.91 -26.57 14.15
CA LEU A 131 27.29 -26.94 15.42
C LEU A 131 27.39 -28.45 15.69
N GLU A 132 27.23 -29.28 14.67
CA GLU A 132 27.35 -30.75 14.77
C GLU A 132 28.79 -31.20 15.00
N GLU A 133 29.78 -30.51 14.43
CA GLU A 133 31.19 -30.81 14.64
C GLU A 133 31.78 -30.23 15.95
N LEU A 134 31.08 -29.33 16.64
CA LEU A 134 31.55 -28.78 17.91
C LEU A 134 31.16 -29.73 19.05
N ASP A 135 32.13 -30.11 19.88
CA ASP A 135 31.92 -30.90 21.10
C ASP A 135 31.28 -30.03 22.21
N LEU A 136 30.01 -29.68 22.03
CA LEU A 136 29.24 -28.89 22.98
C LEU A 136 28.53 -29.80 23.99
N SER A 137 28.39 -29.30 25.21
CA SER A 137 27.50 -29.91 26.21
C SER A 137 26.05 -29.95 25.67
N PRO A 138 25.27 -31.01 25.95
CA PRO A 138 23.87 -31.14 25.50
C PRO A 138 23.00 -29.93 25.85
N LEU A 139 23.28 -29.30 27.01
CA LEU A 139 22.59 -28.11 27.48
C LEU A 139 22.95 -26.87 26.64
N ALA A 140 24.23 -26.68 26.32
CA ALA A 140 24.68 -25.56 25.51
C ALA A 140 24.15 -25.65 24.08
N ARG A 141 24.10 -26.87 23.52
CA ARG A 141 23.50 -27.15 22.22
C ARG A 141 22.01 -26.81 22.21
N ARG A 142 21.24 -27.30 23.20
CA ARG A 142 19.80 -27.04 23.28
C ARG A 142 19.47 -25.55 23.44
N ILE A 143 20.27 -24.80 24.22
CA ILE A 143 20.10 -23.34 24.36
C ILE A 143 20.32 -22.62 23.03
N PHE A 144 21.36 -23.02 22.29
CA PHE A 144 21.63 -22.43 20.98
C PHE A 144 20.52 -22.76 19.97
N GLU A 145 20.09 -24.01 19.89
CA GLU A 145 19.00 -24.46 19.01
C GLU A 145 17.68 -23.75 19.31
N PHE A 146 17.31 -23.61 20.59
CA PHE A 146 16.08 -22.94 21.01
C PHE A 146 16.03 -21.47 20.57
N ARG A 147 17.17 -20.77 20.60
CA ARG A 147 17.21 -19.36 20.17
C ARG A 147 17.42 -19.19 18.67
N PHE A 148 18.25 -20.01 18.06
CA PHE A 148 18.70 -19.83 16.67
C PHE A 148 17.83 -20.58 15.66
N LEU A 149 17.36 -21.79 15.99
CA LEU A 149 16.53 -22.61 15.11
C LEU A 149 15.03 -22.42 15.38
N GLU A 150 14.64 -22.39 16.66
CA GLU A 150 13.22 -22.27 17.05
C GLU A 150 12.74 -20.81 17.16
N ASP A 151 13.66 -19.84 17.04
CA ASP A 151 13.42 -18.39 17.19
C ASP A 151 12.66 -18.02 18.50
N ALA A 152 12.83 -18.85 19.53
CA ALA A 152 12.12 -18.70 20.78
C ALA A 152 12.81 -17.71 21.72
N ASN A 153 12.02 -17.04 22.56
CA ASN A 153 12.56 -16.09 23.52
C ASN A 153 13.08 -16.81 24.76
N PHE A 154 14.23 -16.38 25.30
CA PHE A 154 14.81 -16.97 26.51
C PHE A 154 13.94 -16.78 27.76
N SER A 155 12.98 -15.85 27.73
CA SER A 155 11.94 -15.73 28.76
C SER A 155 11.06 -16.97 28.86
N ASP A 156 10.85 -17.68 27.75
CA ASP A 156 10.01 -18.86 27.64
C ASP A 156 10.83 -20.16 27.77
N TRP A 157 12.09 -20.05 28.20
CA TRP A 157 12.97 -21.19 28.36
C TRP A 157 12.46 -22.12 29.47
N PRO A 158 12.26 -23.43 29.20
CA PRO A 158 11.67 -24.37 30.16
C PRO A 158 12.64 -24.85 31.25
N GLY A 159 13.91 -24.46 31.20
CA GLY A 159 14.95 -24.90 32.14
C GLY A 159 15.07 -24.05 33.41
N LYS A 160 15.97 -24.46 34.30
CA LYS A 160 16.19 -23.81 35.61
C LYS A 160 17.23 -22.68 35.57
N GLU A 161 17.82 -22.45 34.41
CA GLU A 161 18.88 -21.48 34.19
C GLU A 161 18.35 -20.05 34.26
N SER A 162 19.16 -19.14 34.80
CA SER A 162 18.83 -17.72 34.77
C SER A 162 19.00 -17.15 33.37
N LEU A 163 18.24 -16.10 33.04
CA LEU A 163 18.38 -15.35 31.78
C LEU A 163 19.83 -14.94 31.49
N LYS A 164 20.58 -14.50 32.51
CA LYS A 164 21.99 -14.12 32.36
C LYS A 164 22.85 -15.31 31.89
N GLN A 165 22.63 -16.49 32.46
CA GLN A 165 23.36 -17.71 32.07
C GLN A 165 23.00 -18.14 30.66
N LEU A 166 21.72 -18.04 30.26
CA LEU A 166 21.28 -18.36 28.90
C LEU A 166 21.99 -17.50 27.85
N TYR A 167 22.01 -16.18 28.05
CA TYR A 167 22.72 -15.27 27.14
C TYR A 167 24.24 -15.50 27.14
N GLU A 168 24.84 -15.78 28.29
CA GLU A 168 26.28 -16.04 28.38
C GLU A 168 26.67 -17.32 27.64
N ILE A 169 25.89 -18.40 27.80
CA ILE A 169 26.12 -19.66 27.09
C ILE A 169 25.89 -19.48 25.59
N TYR A 170 24.79 -18.82 25.20
CA TYR A 170 24.47 -18.55 23.81
C TYR A 170 25.57 -17.74 23.11
N ASN A 171 26.03 -16.65 23.72
CA ASN A 171 27.09 -15.81 23.15
C ASN A 171 28.41 -16.58 23.02
N LYS A 172 28.78 -17.41 24.01
CA LYS A 172 29.98 -18.26 23.93
C LYS A 172 29.89 -19.26 22.77
N VAL A 173 28.75 -19.93 22.60
CA VAL A 173 28.54 -20.87 21.49
C VAL A 173 28.57 -20.13 20.15
N GLN A 174 27.94 -18.96 20.06
CA GLN A 174 27.96 -18.13 18.86
C GLN A 174 29.39 -17.68 18.48
N GLU A 175 30.21 -17.30 19.45
CA GLU A 175 31.62 -16.98 19.21
C GLU A 175 32.42 -18.19 18.72
N LEU A 176 32.21 -19.38 19.29
CA LEU A 176 32.87 -20.61 18.84
C LEU A 176 32.51 -20.96 17.39
N ILE A 177 31.22 -20.89 17.05
CA ILE A 177 30.74 -21.11 15.68
C ILE A 177 31.36 -20.08 14.74
N ARG A 178 31.39 -18.79 15.12
CA ARG A 178 31.97 -17.72 14.32
C ARG A 178 33.46 -17.96 14.06
N LYS A 179 34.25 -18.27 15.09
CA LYS A 179 35.69 -18.54 14.96
C LYS A 179 35.95 -19.71 14.01
N LYS A 180 35.15 -20.77 14.14
CA LYS A 180 35.25 -21.96 13.28
C LYS A 180 34.86 -21.68 11.82
N ILE A 181 33.84 -20.86 11.56
CA ILE A 181 33.46 -20.43 10.19
C ILE A 181 34.53 -19.54 9.54
N VAL A 182 35.17 -18.65 10.31
CA VAL A 182 36.23 -17.76 9.81
C VAL A 182 37.55 -18.52 9.56
N GLY A 183 37.67 -19.75 10.05
CA GLY A 183 38.90 -20.54 9.95
C GLY A 183 39.97 -20.12 10.94
N GLU A 184 39.61 -19.35 11.97
CA GLU A 184 40.46 -19.09 13.12
C GLU A 184 40.52 -20.39 13.96
N SER A 185 41.45 -21.27 13.59
CA SER A 185 41.79 -22.47 14.35
C SER A 185 42.11 -22.08 15.79
N ILE A 186 41.24 -22.49 16.73
CA ILE A 186 41.60 -22.52 18.14
C ILE A 186 42.21 -23.90 18.42
N PHE A 187 43.41 -24.09 17.86
CA PHE A 187 44.39 -25.07 18.33
C PHE A 187 45.72 -24.35 18.41
#